data_AF-A0AAX1L9N3-F1
#
_entry.id   AF-A0AAX1L9N3-F1
#
_cell.length_a   1.000
_cell.length_b   1.000
_cell.length_c   1.000
_cell.angle_alpha   90.00
_cell.angle_beta   90.00
_cell.angle_gamma   90.00
#
_symmetry.space_group_name_H-M   'P 1'
#
loop_
_entity.id
_entity.type
_entity.pdbx_description
1 polymer ?
#
loop_
_entity_poly.entity_id
_entity_poly.type
_entity_poly.pdbx_seq_one_letter_code
_entity_poly.pdbx_strand_id
1 'polypeptide(L)'
;MSDGTVSLNVDGKPVGSFRKPWAKDANGQLVPTDFEMDGNTLVQRVSHSSNSSYPVVADPHFEWQVISGKIYLNKQETQVTGGLAGATSIAAIPWLAAIPTIPTKIASTILGSIATIAAWAITAHNQGVCLGITVGDFSGFPPSPVSNFHHTGEHCN
;
A
#
# COMPACT_ATOMS: atom_id res chain seq x y z
N MET A 1 9.27 -15.70 11.84
CA MET A 1 8.96 -15.33 13.24
C MET A 1 8.52 -16.59 13.98
N SER A 2 8.57 -16.65 15.32
CA SER A 2 8.27 -17.88 16.09
C SER A 2 6.78 -18.29 16.09
N ASP A 3 5.92 -17.51 15.46
CA ASP A 3 4.46 -17.66 15.37
C ASP A 3 3.99 -18.37 14.07
N GLY A 4 4.91 -18.71 13.16
CA GLY A 4 4.59 -19.31 11.85
C GLY A 4 4.31 -18.28 10.75
N THR A 5 4.53 -17.00 11.00
CA THR A 5 4.47 -15.92 10.00
C THR A 5 5.74 -15.91 9.14
N VAL A 6 5.57 -15.78 7.82
CA VAL A 6 6.64 -15.68 6.82
C VAL A 6 6.69 -14.25 6.28
N SER A 7 7.83 -13.57 6.43
CA SER A 7 8.01 -12.20 5.93
C SER A 7 8.68 -12.18 4.56
N LEU A 8 8.14 -11.37 3.66
CA LEU A 8 8.78 -11.04 2.39
C LEU A 8 9.70 -9.84 2.61
N ASN A 9 11.00 -10.02 2.38
CA ASN A 9 11.99 -8.96 2.54
C ASN A 9 12.65 -8.63 1.20
N VAL A 10 12.83 -7.33 0.92
CA VAL A 10 13.60 -6.81 -0.21
C VAL A 10 14.67 -5.90 0.36
N ASP A 11 15.94 -6.17 0.06
CA ASP A 11 17.10 -5.43 0.57
C ASP A 11 17.12 -5.28 2.11
N GLY A 12 16.71 -6.35 2.81
CA GLY A 12 16.67 -6.38 4.28
C GLY A 12 15.49 -5.62 4.91
N LYS A 13 14.53 -5.14 4.11
CA LYS A 13 13.32 -4.45 4.59
C LYS A 13 12.07 -5.30 4.37
N PRO A 14 11.17 -5.43 5.35
CA PRO A 14 9.91 -6.15 5.16
C PRO A 14 8.99 -5.34 4.24
N VAL A 15 8.49 -5.99 3.19
CA VAL A 15 7.53 -5.43 2.23
C VAL A 15 6.17 -6.11 2.30
N GLY A 16 6.08 -7.24 3.00
CA GLY A 16 4.88 -8.03 3.17
C GLY A 16 5.09 -9.21 4.10
N SER A 17 4.01 -9.86 4.49
CA SER A 17 4.05 -11.07 5.31
C SER A 17 2.85 -11.96 5.05
N PHE A 18 3.09 -13.27 5.02
CA PHE A 18 2.05 -14.28 5.14
C PHE A 18 1.88 -14.60 6.61
N ARG A 19 0.66 -14.41 7.12
CA ARG A 19 0.31 -14.81 8.48
C ARG A 19 0.35 -16.31 8.64
N LYS A 20 0.45 -16.78 9.88
CA LYS A 20 0.34 -18.20 10.24
C LYS A 20 -0.72 -18.92 9.38
N PRO A 21 -0.32 -20.00 8.67
CA PRO A 21 -1.23 -20.70 7.76
C PRO A 21 -2.36 -21.37 8.54
N TRP A 22 -3.51 -21.50 7.89
CA TRP A 22 -4.63 -22.27 8.42
C TRP A 22 -5.31 -23.08 7.31
N ALA A 23 -5.90 -24.20 7.72
CA ALA A 23 -6.72 -25.04 6.86
C ALA A 23 -7.88 -25.61 7.68
N LYS A 24 -9.04 -25.76 7.04
CA LYS A 24 -10.23 -26.36 7.64
C LYS A 24 -10.86 -27.38 6.70
N ASP A 25 -11.43 -28.43 7.27
CA ASP A 25 -12.19 -29.43 6.53
C ASP A 25 -13.67 -29.01 6.35
N ALA A 26 -14.47 -29.83 5.67
CA ALA A 26 -15.88 -29.54 5.42
C ALA A 26 -16.74 -29.44 6.70
N ASN A 27 -16.29 -30.04 7.80
CA ASN A 27 -16.94 -29.95 9.11
C ASN A 27 -16.44 -28.75 9.93
N GLY A 28 -15.53 -27.94 9.36
CA GLY A 28 -14.91 -26.80 10.02
C GLY A 28 -13.79 -27.16 10.99
N GLN A 29 -13.34 -28.42 11.02
CA GLN A 29 -12.24 -28.86 11.87
C GLN A 29 -10.90 -28.37 11.33
N LEU A 30 -10.02 -27.92 12.22
CA LEU A 30 -8.68 -27.48 11.84
C LEU A 30 -7.86 -28.66 11.32
N VAL A 31 -7.28 -28.48 10.12
CA VAL A 31 -6.34 -29.43 9.53
C VAL A 31 -4.93 -28.89 9.74
N PRO A 32 -3.98 -29.68 10.27
CA PRO A 32 -2.60 -29.25 10.45
C PRO A 32 -1.98 -28.77 9.13
N THR A 33 -1.32 -27.62 9.18
CA THR A 33 -0.71 -27.00 8.00
C THR A 33 0.49 -26.15 8.39
N ASP A 34 1.44 -26.06 7.48
CA ASP A 34 2.70 -25.34 7.62
C ASP A 34 3.12 -24.72 6.28
N PHE A 35 3.97 -23.70 6.35
CA PHE A 35 4.61 -23.13 5.18
C PHE A 35 6.01 -23.71 5.01
N GLU A 36 6.35 -24.05 3.77
CA GLU A 36 7.65 -24.55 3.36
C GLU A 36 8.15 -23.75 2.15
N MET A 37 9.45 -23.51 2.08
CA MET A 37 10.08 -22.87 0.91
C MET A 37 10.63 -23.95 -0.01
N ASP A 38 10.09 -24.03 -1.22
CA ASP A 38 10.62 -24.85 -2.30
C ASP A 38 11.32 -23.94 -3.31
N GLY A 39 12.63 -23.79 -3.16
CA GLY A 39 13.44 -22.84 -3.92
C GLY A 39 12.97 -21.39 -3.72
N ASN A 40 12.33 -20.83 -4.76
CA ASN A 40 11.77 -19.46 -4.77
C ASN A 40 10.24 -19.44 -4.60
N THR A 41 9.62 -20.59 -4.31
CA THR A 41 8.17 -20.73 -4.15
C THR A 41 7.81 -20.98 -2.70
N LEU A 42 6.90 -20.17 -2.15
CA LEU A 42 6.29 -20.43 -0.85
C LEU A 42 5.13 -21.42 -1.05
N VAL A 43 5.22 -22.60 -0.42
CA VAL A 43 4.22 -23.67 -0.50
C VAL A 43 3.55 -23.83 0.86
N GLN A 44 2.22 -23.85 0.88
CA GLN A 44 1.48 -24.27 2.07
C GLN A 44 1.22 -25.77 2.00
N ARG A 45 1.78 -26.54 2.92
CA ARG A 45 1.54 -27.98 3.05
C ARG A 45 0.37 -28.22 3.98
N VAL A 46 -0.63 -28.97 3.52
CA VAL A 46 -1.82 -29.33 4.32
C VAL A 46 -1.81 -30.83 4.60
N SER A 47 -1.68 -31.20 5.88
CA SER A 47 -1.59 -32.59 6.31
C SER A 47 -2.99 -33.17 6.57
N HIS A 48 -3.71 -33.51 5.50
CA HIS A 48 -5.01 -34.17 5.58
C HIS A 48 -4.85 -35.70 5.77
N SER A 49 -5.88 -36.35 6.32
CA SER A 49 -5.88 -37.82 6.56
C SER A 49 -7.19 -38.45 6.08
N SER A 50 -7.33 -39.76 6.23
CA SER A 50 -8.60 -40.46 5.99
C SER A 50 -9.77 -39.95 6.84
N ASN A 51 -9.47 -39.25 7.93
CA ASN A 51 -10.48 -38.65 8.83
C ASN A 51 -10.88 -37.23 8.41
N SER A 52 -10.18 -36.62 7.44
CA SER A 52 -10.50 -35.28 6.95
C SER A 52 -11.69 -35.32 5.98
N SER A 53 -12.69 -34.47 6.20
CA SER A 53 -13.85 -34.38 5.32
C SER A 53 -13.65 -33.33 4.22
N TYR A 54 -13.90 -33.70 2.97
CA TYR A 54 -13.68 -32.83 1.82
C TYR A 54 -14.91 -31.95 1.51
N PRO A 55 -14.72 -30.72 1.00
CA PRO A 55 -13.44 -30.11 0.64
C PRO A 55 -12.65 -29.59 1.85
N VAL A 56 -11.32 -29.72 1.77
CA VAL A 56 -10.40 -29.04 2.69
C VAL A 56 -10.04 -27.68 2.07
N VAL A 57 -10.29 -26.60 2.81
CA VAL A 57 -10.01 -25.23 2.40
C VAL A 57 -8.80 -24.71 3.16
N ALA A 58 -7.78 -24.29 2.41
CA ALA A 58 -6.63 -23.55 2.91
C ALA A 58 -6.72 -22.13 2.37
N ASP A 59 -6.66 -21.13 3.25
CA ASP A 59 -6.78 -19.73 2.88
C ASP A 59 -5.60 -18.94 3.48
N PRO A 60 -4.48 -18.83 2.73
CA PRO A 60 -3.32 -18.10 3.18
C PRO A 60 -3.63 -16.60 3.24
N HIS A 61 -3.50 -16.01 4.43
CA HIS A 61 -3.69 -14.58 4.61
C HIS A 61 -2.37 -13.84 4.35
N PHE A 62 -2.32 -13.10 3.27
CA PHE A 62 -1.19 -12.24 2.91
C PHE A 62 -1.50 -10.78 3.24
N GLU A 63 -0.60 -10.15 3.99
CA GLU A 63 -0.66 -8.73 4.35
C GLU A 63 0.53 -8.00 3.75
N TRP A 64 0.30 -6.88 3.08
CA TRP A 64 1.37 -5.98 2.65
C TRP A 64 1.87 -5.16 3.85
N GLN A 65 3.18 -5.16 4.09
CA GLN A 65 3.81 -4.30 5.10
C GLN A 65 4.42 -3.13 4.36
N VAL A 66 3.67 -2.03 4.23
CA VAL A 66 4.09 -0.91 3.38
C VAL A 66 4.67 0.21 4.23
N ILE A 67 5.79 0.75 3.75
CA ILE A 67 6.36 2.03 4.18
C ILE A 67 5.39 3.12 3.69
N SER A 68 4.36 3.43 4.49
CA SER A 68 3.41 4.50 4.18
C SER A 68 4.00 5.85 4.57
N GLY A 69 4.27 6.70 3.58
CA GLY A 69 4.63 8.10 3.79
C GLY A 69 3.43 9.01 3.59
N LYS A 70 3.16 9.92 4.53
CA LYS A 70 2.14 10.97 4.36
C LYS A 70 2.80 12.30 4.04
N ILE A 71 2.32 12.95 2.98
CA ILE A 71 2.72 14.29 2.58
C ILE A 71 1.51 15.20 2.78
N TYR A 72 1.69 16.25 3.58
CA TYR A 72 0.65 17.25 3.83
C TYR A 72 0.98 18.50 3.01
N LEU A 73 0.05 18.93 2.18
CA LEU A 73 0.17 20.19 1.44
C LEU A 73 -0.59 21.30 2.16
N ASN A 74 -0.06 22.51 2.13
CA ASN A 74 -0.78 23.71 2.55
C ASN A 74 -1.72 24.23 1.44
N LYS A 75 -2.43 25.35 1.68
CA LYS A 75 -3.39 25.88 0.69
C LYS A 75 -2.71 26.32 -0.60
N GLN A 76 -1.57 27.00 -0.48
CA GLN A 76 -0.80 27.46 -1.62
C GLN A 76 -0.30 26.28 -2.45
N GLU A 77 0.25 25.25 -1.81
CA GLU A 77 0.74 24.05 -2.47
C GLU A 77 -0.38 23.24 -3.12
N THR A 78 -1.55 23.16 -2.48
CA THR A 78 -2.74 22.54 -3.05
C THR A 78 -3.19 23.30 -4.31
N GLN A 79 -3.26 24.62 -4.26
CA GLN A 79 -3.64 25.45 -5.41
C GLN A 79 -2.65 25.32 -6.58
N VAL A 80 -1.35 25.37 -6.30
CA VAL A 80 -0.30 25.24 -7.34
C VAL A 80 -0.30 23.83 -7.93
N THR A 81 -0.50 22.79 -7.12
CA THR A 81 -0.61 21.41 -7.59
C THR A 81 -1.84 21.22 -8.49
N GLY A 82 -2.96 21.88 -8.20
CA GLY A 82 -4.14 21.88 -9.07
C GLY A 82 -3.90 22.57 -10.42
N GLY A 83 -3.03 23.59 -10.45
CA GLY A 83 -2.62 24.28 -11.67
C GLY A 83 -1.84 23.42 -12.67
N LEU A 84 -1.27 22.28 -12.23
CA LEU A 84 -0.56 21.35 -13.12
C LEU A 84 -1.47 20.66 -14.15
N ALA A 85 -2.77 20.57 -13.90
CA ALA A 85 -3.69 19.98 -14.86
C ALA A 85 -3.84 20.82 -16.15
N GLY A 86 -3.38 22.09 -16.14
CA GLY A 86 -3.47 23.02 -17.28
C GLY A 86 -2.16 23.67 -17.71
N ALA A 87 -1.02 23.41 -17.05
CA ALA A 87 0.25 24.07 -17.34
C ALA A 87 1.38 23.06 -17.61
N THR A 88 2.08 23.23 -18.73
CA THR A 88 3.26 22.45 -19.17
C THR A 88 4.53 22.69 -18.34
N SER A 89 4.40 23.16 -17.09
CA SER A 89 5.52 23.59 -16.26
C SER A 89 5.41 23.00 -14.84
N ILE A 90 6.14 21.92 -14.60
CA ILE A 90 6.36 21.28 -13.28
C ILE A 90 7.33 22.15 -12.42
N ALA A 91 7.68 23.34 -12.89
CA ALA A 91 8.70 24.17 -12.27
C ALA A 91 8.15 24.83 -11.00
N ALA A 92 8.66 24.37 -9.86
CA ALA A 92 8.48 24.93 -8.52
C ALA A 92 7.23 24.49 -7.75
N ILE A 93 7.02 23.17 -7.66
CA ILE A 93 6.27 22.61 -6.54
C ILE A 93 7.27 22.21 -5.45
N PRO A 94 7.31 22.92 -4.30
CA PRO A 94 8.30 22.68 -3.24
C PRO A 94 8.28 21.23 -2.71
N TRP A 95 7.10 20.59 -2.63
CA TRP A 95 7.01 19.20 -2.18
C TRP A 95 7.60 18.20 -3.19
N LEU A 96 7.68 18.52 -4.49
CA LEU A 96 8.43 17.70 -5.45
C LEU A 96 9.94 17.76 -5.20
N ALA A 97 10.47 18.83 -4.57
CA ALA A 97 11.88 18.91 -4.19
C ALA A 97 12.22 18.03 -2.97
N ALA A 98 11.22 17.57 -2.20
CA ALA A 98 11.41 16.55 -1.18
C ALA A 98 11.59 15.14 -1.78
N ILE A 99 11.05 14.90 -2.98
CA ILE A 99 11.12 13.60 -3.67
C ILE A 99 12.53 12.99 -3.79
N PRO A 100 13.61 13.73 -4.14
CA PRO A 100 14.97 13.16 -4.17
C PRO A 100 15.47 12.66 -2.82
N THR A 101 14.88 13.10 -1.69
CA THR A 101 15.19 12.57 -0.33
C THR A 101 14.37 11.34 0.04
N ILE A 102 13.35 11.04 -0.76
CA ILE A 102 12.47 9.89 -0.59
C ILE A 102 13.04 8.73 -1.45
N PRO A 103 12.95 7.46 -1.01
CA PRO A 103 13.37 6.32 -1.83
C PRO A 103 12.90 6.42 -3.29
N THR A 104 13.80 6.11 -4.23
CA THR A 104 13.59 6.29 -5.68
C THR A 104 12.31 5.63 -6.22
N LYS A 105 11.85 4.53 -5.60
CA LYS A 105 10.58 3.86 -5.93
C LYS A 105 9.34 4.68 -5.57
N ILE A 106 9.39 5.43 -4.47
CA ILE A 106 8.30 6.32 -4.06
C ILE A 106 8.27 7.55 -4.99
N ALA A 107 9.45 8.07 -5.35
CA ALA A 107 9.60 9.16 -6.29
C ALA A 107 8.95 8.90 -7.65
N SER A 108 9.24 7.74 -8.27
CA SER A 108 8.67 7.36 -9.56
C SER A 108 7.14 7.19 -9.50
N THR A 109 6.63 6.79 -8.34
CA THR A 109 5.19 6.58 -8.14
C THR A 109 4.44 7.92 -8.14
N ILE A 110 4.94 8.90 -7.40
CA ILE A 110 4.37 10.26 -7.38
C ILE A 110 4.39 10.87 -8.79
N LEU A 111 5.54 10.77 -9.48
CA LEU A 111 5.70 11.32 -10.83
C LEU A 111 4.77 10.65 -11.85
N GLY A 112 4.53 9.34 -11.73
CA GLY A 112 3.59 8.60 -12.57
C GLY A 112 2.12 8.96 -12.34
N SER A 113 1.77 9.51 -11.17
CA SER A 113 0.40 9.87 -10.79
C SER A 113 0.13 11.38 -10.79
N ILE A 114 1.03 12.20 -11.37
CA ILE A 114 0.99 13.66 -11.24
C ILE A 114 -0.30 14.30 -11.78
N ALA A 115 -0.86 13.76 -12.87
CA ALA A 115 -2.13 14.24 -13.43
C ALA A 115 -3.31 13.96 -12.47
N THR A 116 -3.33 12.78 -11.85
CA THR A 116 -4.34 12.39 -10.87
C THR A 116 -4.22 13.23 -9.59
N ILE A 117 -2.98 13.45 -9.11
CA ILE A 117 -2.69 14.30 -7.96
C ILE A 117 -3.15 15.74 -8.22
N ALA A 118 -2.94 16.26 -9.43
CA ALA A 118 -3.44 17.58 -9.83
C ALA A 118 -4.97 17.65 -9.79
N ALA A 119 -5.66 16.62 -10.29
CA ALA A 119 -7.13 16.54 -10.24
C ALA A 119 -7.67 16.51 -8.79
N TRP A 120 -7.00 15.75 -7.90
CA TRP A 120 -7.33 15.75 -6.47
C TRP A 120 -7.09 17.11 -5.82
N ALA A 121 -6.03 17.80 -6.22
CA ALA A 121 -5.71 19.13 -5.70
C ALA A 121 -6.76 20.18 -6.10
N ILE A 122 -7.26 20.14 -7.35
CA ILE A 122 -8.39 20.96 -7.78
C ILE A 122 -9.63 20.70 -6.93
N THR A 123 -9.93 19.42 -6.69
CA THR A 123 -11.09 19.01 -5.90
C THR A 123 -10.99 19.50 -4.45
N ALA A 124 -9.83 19.31 -3.82
CA ALA A 124 -9.57 19.79 -2.47
C ALA A 124 -9.68 21.33 -2.38
N HIS A 125 -9.08 22.04 -3.34
CA HIS A 125 -9.17 23.50 -3.41
C HIS A 125 -10.61 24.01 -3.52
N ASN A 126 -11.42 23.39 -4.39
CA ASN A 126 -12.84 23.74 -4.56
C ASN A 126 -13.67 23.46 -3.30
N GLN A 127 -13.23 22.51 -2.48
CA GLN A 127 -13.88 22.17 -1.20
C GLN A 127 -13.38 23.02 -0.02
N GLY A 128 -12.42 23.92 -0.24
CA GLY A 128 -11.84 24.75 0.82
C GLY A 128 -10.97 23.97 1.82
N VAL A 129 -10.51 22.77 1.44
CA VAL A 129 -9.65 21.89 2.25
C VAL A 129 -8.28 21.72 1.57
N CYS A 130 -7.29 21.26 2.32
CA CYS A 130 -5.97 20.99 1.75
C CYS A 130 -5.81 19.52 1.36
N LEU A 131 -5.02 19.30 0.30
CA LEU A 131 -4.70 17.97 -0.18
C LEU A 131 -3.61 17.34 0.70
N GLY A 132 -3.83 16.09 1.09
CA GLY A 132 -2.82 15.20 1.60
C GLY A 132 -2.61 14.04 0.64
N ILE A 133 -1.38 13.55 0.54
CA ILE A 133 -1.00 12.44 -0.33
C ILE A 133 -0.45 11.32 0.55
N THR A 134 -0.98 10.11 0.38
CA THR A 134 -0.40 8.90 0.95
C THR A 134 0.33 8.16 -0.14
N VAL A 135 1.59 7.82 0.10
CA VAL A 135 2.37 6.99 -0.82
C VAL A 135 2.65 5.64 -0.21
N GLY A 136 2.48 4.58 -1.00
CA GLY A 136 2.47 3.21 -0.51
C GLY A 136 1.09 2.77 0.03
N ASP A 137 0.00 3.43 -0.37
CA ASP A 137 -1.33 3.08 0.10
C ASP A 137 -2.02 2.02 -0.78
N PHE A 138 -1.62 0.75 -0.62
CA PHE A 138 -2.22 -0.36 -1.37
C PHE A 138 -3.51 -0.91 -0.75
N SER A 139 -4.18 -0.15 0.14
CA SER A 139 -5.39 -0.60 0.84
C SER A 139 -6.66 -0.56 -0.02
N GLY A 140 -6.65 0.19 -1.13
CA GLY A 140 -7.77 0.31 -2.07
C GLY A 140 -7.85 -0.84 -3.09
N PHE A 141 -9.04 -1.05 -3.68
CA PHE A 141 -9.21 -1.92 -4.86
C PHE A 141 -9.77 -1.11 -6.04
N PRO A 142 -9.07 -1.04 -7.19
CA PRO A 142 -7.75 -1.62 -7.44
C PRO A 142 -6.65 -0.98 -6.57
N PRO A 143 -5.60 -1.73 -6.20
CA PRO A 143 -4.52 -1.21 -5.38
C PRO A 143 -3.81 -0.07 -6.11
N SER A 144 -3.83 1.12 -5.51
CA SER A 144 -3.15 2.30 -6.05
C SER A 144 -1.93 2.60 -5.21
N PRO A 145 -0.74 2.76 -5.78
CA PRO A 145 0.45 3.06 -5.00
C PRO A 145 0.46 4.50 -4.44
N VAL A 146 -0.52 5.34 -4.85
CA VAL A 146 -0.76 6.69 -4.32
C VAL A 146 -2.26 6.85 -4.05
N SER A 147 -2.61 7.43 -2.91
CA SER A 147 -3.97 7.86 -2.59
C SER A 147 -4.00 9.29 -2.06
N ASN A 148 -5.16 9.91 -2.06
CA ASN A 148 -5.38 11.22 -1.45
C ASN A 148 -6.17 11.14 -0.15
N PHE A 149 -5.99 12.15 0.69
CA PHE A 149 -6.87 12.47 1.81
C PHE A 149 -7.04 13.98 1.92
N HIS A 150 -8.09 14.44 2.60
CA HIS A 150 -8.31 15.87 2.87
C HIS A 150 -7.94 16.20 4.31
N HIS A 151 -7.36 17.38 4.54
CA HIS A 151 -7.06 17.84 5.89
C HIS A 151 -7.30 19.35 6.04
N THR A 152 -7.58 19.76 7.28
CA THR A 152 -7.91 21.16 7.66
C THR A 152 -7.15 21.59 8.93
N GLY A 153 -6.11 20.85 9.31
CA GLY A 153 -5.36 21.05 10.56
C GLY A 153 -4.23 22.08 10.45
N GLU A 154 -3.26 22.01 11.36
CA GLU A 154 -2.11 22.92 11.48
C GLU A 154 -1.32 23.12 10.17
N HIS A 155 -1.33 22.10 9.30
CA HIS A 155 -0.64 22.10 8.02
C HIS A 155 -1.47 22.71 6.87
N CYS A 156 -2.72 23.12 7.10
CA CYS A 156 -3.65 23.67 6.09
C CYS A 156 -3.88 25.18 6.22
N ASN A 157 -2.77 25.94 6.34
CA ASN A 157 -2.81 27.40 6.35
C ASN A 157 -2.75 27.97 4.93
#